data_AF-A0A957QHQ6-F1
#
_entry.id   AF-A0A957QHQ6-F1
#
_cell.length_a   1.000
_cell.length_b   1.000
_cell.length_c   1.000
_cell.angle_alpha   90.00
_cell.angle_beta   90.00
_cell.angle_gamma   90.00
#
_symmetry.space_group_name_H-M   'P 1'
#
loop_
_entity.id
_entity.type
_entity.pdbx_description
1 polymer ?
#
loop_
_entity_poly.entity_id
_entity_poly.type
_entity_poly.pdbx_seq_one_letter_code
_entity_poly.pdbx_strand_id
1 'polypeptide(L)'
;MSRQRELPSLWVLGLISLTALFGLQLLRAFFPLTLYVLGAKVGLSTPILGVVSLLIFLTAFLATLWGRWLGTTTVLLGSAAGVGLIRLVLQLWPGDSVISYGLGAAGILLLIVYLPAQAATIRSPQGGWQFALGIAVAGLFDVLLKGMNGGVDLSWTSGWPGLILLGLLWLGQLYCWWQVRQERPAGGAIHHPWPWLGLGPFFFMYFLVWQNDGRLNTLSGWAAPVTFLWLTIMMLLGLALVYFAPRLVDDRRMTAGLAAAVLLLSQFPTWPTGLLAVIFAALGYLSGLMLLTIALMGLAGSAAGRQTRGLTGPHGVSMLLLVLLIFIYYAGYDLPLPVPNSSLPVIAALVLGLAGLLAPPLNALPEPPQLARIWSLSLLLLLPLYGLINYEAPRTTPSSTDTIRFMTYNVHNAFDKDGNLNLEGVAQTIEAAGPVDMVALQEVSRGWLVNGSIDMVSWLARRLEMEVLFAPNADPLIGIAILSRRPITASGTA
;
A
#
# COMPACT_ATOMS: atom_id res chain seq x y z
N MET A 1 17.59 27.50 32.00
CA MET A 1 17.40 26.23 31.28
C MET A 1 16.00 26.22 30.68
N SER A 2 15.88 26.69 29.44
CA SER A 2 14.61 26.77 28.71
C SER A 2 14.11 25.36 28.42
N ARG A 3 12.90 25.02 28.90
CA ARG A 3 12.15 23.86 28.40
C ARG A 3 11.93 24.09 26.91
N GLN A 4 12.76 23.46 26.06
CA GLN A 4 12.48 23.33 24.65
C GLN A 4 11.13 22.62 24.55
N ARG A 5 10.10 23.36 24.12
CA ARG A 5 8.77 22.81 23.87
C ARG A 5 8.93 21.72 22.81
N GLU A 6 8.77 20.46 23.21
CA GLU A 6 8.63 19.30 22.32
C GLU A 6 7.29 19.35 21.57
N LEU A 7 6.95 20.49 20.96
CA LEU A 7 5.90 20.49 19.95
C LEU A 7 6.46 19.77 18.72
N PRO A 8 5.73 18.78 18.16
CA PRO A 8 6.11 18.16 16.89
C PRO A 8 6.35 19.26 15.87
N SER A 9 7.55 19.35 15.28
CA SER A 9 7.67 20.17 14.08
C SER A 9 6.84 19.47 13.00
N LEU A 10 5.96 20.22 12.33
CA LEU A 10 5.19 19.71 11.19
C LEU A 10 6.10 19.09 10.13
N TRP A 11 7.37 19.49 10.11
CA TRP A 11 8.39 19.01 9.21
C TRP A 11 8.77 17.55 9.45
N VAL A 12 8.84 17.09 10.71
CA VAL A 12 9.05 15.66 11.01
C VAL A 12 7.87 14.84 10.50
N LEU A 13 6.64 15.27 10.79
CA LEU A 13 5.44 14.58 10.29
C LEU A 13 5.41 14.56 8.76
N GLY A 14 5.72 15.68 8.11
CA GLY A 14 5.78 15.79 6.65
C GLY A 14 6.85 14.89 6.03
N LEU A 15 8.04 14.83 6.62
CA LEU A 15 9.13 13.95 6.18
C LEU A 15 8.72 12.48 6.30
N ILE A 16 8.12 12.08 7.43
CA ILE A 16 7.61 10.72 7.64
C ILE A 16 6.55 10.37 6.60
N SER A 17 5.56 11.24 6.42
CA SER A 17 4.42 11.00 5.53
C SER A 17 4.87 10.87 4.09
N LEU A 18 5.72 11.77 3.59
CA LEU A 18 6.19 11.76 2.20
C LEU A 18 7.16 10.60 1.93
N THR A 19 8.04 10.27 2.89
CA THR A 19 8.94 9.12 2.74
C THR A 19 8.16 7.80 2.76
N ALA A 20 7.15 7.68 3.63
CA ALA A 20 6.27 6.53 3.66
C ALA A 20 5.44 6.43 2.37
N LEU A 21 4.89 7.54 1.87
CA LEU A 21 4.14 7.59 0.60
C LEU A 21 4.98 7.06 -0.58
N PHE A 22 6.20 7.59 -0.74
CA PHE A 22 7.09 7.11 -1.80
C PHE A 22 7.52 5.67 -1.59
N GLY A 23 7.75 5.25 -0.34
CA GLY A 23 8.03 3.86 0.00
C GLY A 23 6.90 2.92 -0.36
N LEU A 24 5.64 3.32 -0.13
CA LEU A 24 4.45 2.55 -0.50
C LEU A 24 4.35 2.35 -2.01
N GLN A 25 4.57 3.41 -2.79
CA GLN A 25 4.57 3.34 -4.25
C GLN A 25 5.71 2.48 -4.79
N LEU A 26 6.91 2.58 -4.21
CA LEU A 26 8.05 1.74 -4.58
C LEU A 26 7.79 0.26 -4.29
N LEU A 27 7.18 -0.08 -3.15
CA LEU A 27 6.78 -1.46 -2.83
C LEU A 27 5.74 -1.96 -3.83
N ARG A 28 4.73 -1.15 -4.15
CA ARG A 28 3.69 -1.51 -5.13
C ARG A 28 4.25 -1.69 -6.55
N ALA A 29 5.29 -0.93 -6.93
CA ALA A 29 5.98 -1.11 -8.21
C ALA A 29 6.93 -2.33 -8.19
N PHE A 30 7.59 -2.59 -7.07
CA PHE A 30 8.56 -3.67 -6.94
C PHE A 30 7.96 -5.06 -7.16
N PHE A 31 6.74 -5.34 -6.66
CA PHE A 31 6.14 -6.68 -6.80
C PHE A 31 5.84 -7.04 -8.27
N PRO A 32 5.14 -6.20 -9.06
CA PRO A 32 4.95 -6.49 -10.48
C PRO A 32 6.24 -6.51 -11.28
N LEU A 33 7.19 -5.61 -11.00
CA LEU A 33 8.50 -5.63 -11.68
C LEU A 33 9.24 -6.95 -11.40
N THR A 34 9.15 -7.49 -10.19
CA THR A 34 9.73 -8.80 -9.86
C THR A 34 9.11 -9.91 -10.72
N LEU A 35 7.79 -9.93 -10.86
CA LEU A 35 7.10 -10.98 -11.61
C LEU A 35 7.28 -10.85 -13.13
N TYR A 36 7.07 -9.65 -13.68
CA TYR A 36 7.01 -9.46 -15.14
C TYR A 36 8.36 -9.13 -15.75
N VAL A 37 9.26 -8.45 -15.03
CA VAL A 37 10.61 -8.17 -15.56
C VAL A 37 11.52 -9.37 -15.31
N LEU A 38 11.68 -9.80 -14.06
CA LEU A 38 12.56 -10.93 -13.78
C LEU A 38 11.95 -12.28 -14.18
N GLY A 39 10.66 -12.47 -13.97
CA GLY A 39 9.97 -13.71 -14.36
C GLY A 39 9.72 -13.76 -15.86
N ALA A 40 8.76 -12.99 -16.36
CA ALA A 40 8.31 -13.11 -17.74
C ALA A 40 9.36 -12.66 -18.78
N LYS A 41 10.00 -11.50 -18.59
CA LYS A 41 10.99 -10.97 -19.56
C LYS A 41 12.36 -11.66 -19.48
N VAL A 42 12.94 -11.80 -18.28
CA VAL A 42 14.27 -12.41 -18.10
C VAL A 42 14.19 -13.95 -18.07
N GLY A 43 13.05 -14.53 -17.70
CA GLY A 43 12.83 -15.98 -17.69
C GLY A 43 13.22 -16.67 -16.38
N LEU A 44 13.28 -15.96 -15.24
CA LEU A 44 13.57 -16.57 -13.94
C LEU A 44 12.34 -17.30 -13.39
N SER A 45 12.55 -18.49 -12.82
CA SER A 45 11.46 -19.28 -12.23
C SER A 45 10.97 -18.70 -10.89
N THR A 46 9.71 -18.99 -10.52
CA THR A 46 9.08 -18.53 -9.26
C THR A 46 9.94 -18.76 -8.01
N PRO A 47 10.61 -19.92 -7.80
CA PRO A 47 11.52 -20.10 -6.67
C PRO A 47 12.71 -19.12 -6.67
N ILE A 48 13.28 -18.83 -7.84
CA ILE A 48 14.41 -17.88 -7.96
C ILE A 48 13.94 -16.46 -7.67
N LEU A 49 12.75 -16.06 -8.15
CA LEU A 49 12.16 -14.76 -7.80
C LEU A 49 11.98 -14.59 -6.29
N GLY A 50 11.56 -15.67 -5.62
CA GLY A 50 11.50 -15.74 -4.16
C GLY A 50 12.85 -15.53 -3.51
N VAL A 51 13.89 -16.25 -3.96
CA VAL A 51 15.26 -16.09 -3.43
C VAL A 51 15.78 -14.67 -3.62
N VAL A 52 15.64 -14.08 -4.80
CA VAL A 52 16.09 -12.70 -5.07
C VAL A 52 15.38 -11.71 -4.14
N SER A 53 14.06 -11.83 -3.99
CA SER A 53 13.28 -10.99 -3.09
C SER A 53 13.72 -11.17 -1.63
N LEU A 54 13.97 -12.41 -1.20
CA LEU A 54 14.45 -12.70 0.15
C LEU A 54 15.83 -12.09 0.41
N LEU A 55 16.76 -12.16 -0.54
CA LEU A 55 18.09 -11.55 -0.39
C LEU A 55 18.02 -10.03 -0.20
N ILE A 56 17.13 -9.34 -0.93
CA ILE A 56 16.90 -7.89 -0.77
C ILE A 56 16.40 -7.60 0.66
N PHE A 57 15.40 -8.34 1.14
CA PHE A 57 14.80 -8.10 2.45
C PHE A 57 15.67 -8.59 3.62
N LEU A 58 16.57 -9.55 3.41
CA LEU A 58 17.58 -9.96 4.39
C LEU A 58 18.55 -8.83 4.73
N THR A 59 18.72 -7.83 3.87
CA THR A 59 19.53 -6.64 4.18
C THR A 59 18.94 -5.82 5.35
N ALA A 60 17.67 -6.04 5.73
CA ALA A 60 17.06 -5.46 6.92
C ALA A 60 17.82 -5.81 8.22
N PHE A 61 18.46 -6.99 8.30
CA PHE A 61 19.32 -7.33 9.45
C PHE A 61 20.60 -6.48 9.52
N LEU A 62 20.96 -5.80 8.43
CA LEU A 62 22.11 -4.90 8.36
C LEU A 62 21.70 -3.42 8.52
N ALA A 63 20.41 -3.08 8.39
CA ALA A 63 19.89 -1.72 8.38
C ALA A 63 20.37 -0.88 9.57
N THR A 64 20.34 -1.45 10.78
CA THR A 64 20.79 -0.76 12.00
C THR A 64 22.31 -0.59 12.11
N LEU A 65 23.11 -1.39 11.38
CA LEU A 65 24.57 -1.28 11.37
C LEU A 65 25.01 0.03 10.69
N TRP A 66 24.33 0.41 9.62
CA TRP A 66 24.54 1.69 8.95
C TRP A 66 24.38 2.87 9.91
N GLY A 67 23.37 2.82 10.79
CA GLY A 67 23.15 3.85 11.81
C GLY A 67 24.28 3.95 12.83
N ARG A 68 24.96 2.82 13.14
CA ARG A 68 26.13 2.78 14.03
C ARG A 68 27.38 3.33 13.35
N TRP A 69 27.56 3.09 12.05
CA TRP A 69 28.76 3.50 11.31
C TRP A 69 28.71 4.93 10.81
N LEU A 70 27.58 5.34 10.23
CA LEU A 70 27.41 6.65 9.58
C LEU A 70 26.69 7.67 10.48
N GLY A 71 26.11 7.20 11.59
CA GLY A 71 25.26 7.99 12.49
C GLY A 71 23.79 8.00 12.07
N THR A 72 22.89 7.94 13.05
CA THR A 72 21.42 7.87 12.84
C THR A 72 20.90 9.01 11.98
N THR A 73 21.36 10.25 12.21
CA THR A 73 20.91 11.43 11.46
C THR A 73 21.27 11.33 9.98
N THR A 74 22.51 10.95 9.68
CA THR A 74 23.01 10.78 8.31
C THR A 74 22.21 9.71 7.58
N VAL A 75 22.00 8.56 8.24
CA VAL A 75 21.23 7.46 7.66
C VAL A 75 19.78 7.87 7.43
N LEU A 76 19.12 8.43 8.43
CA LEU A 76 17.72 8.88 8.35
C LEU A 76 17.51 9.83 7.17
N LEU A 77 18.31 10.90 7.12
CA LEU A 77 18.19 11.96 6.12
C LEU A 77 18.63 11.46 4.74
N GLY A 78 19.70 10.69 4.65
CA GLY A 78 20.19 10.13 3.40
C GLY A 78 19.20 9.14 2.79
N SER A 79 18.66 8.22 3.59
CA SER A 79 17.67 7.25 3.11
C SER A 79 16.33 7.91 2.77
N ALA A 80 15.86 8.89 3.54
CA ALA A 80 14.62 9.61 3.24
C ALA A 80 14.70 10.35 1.88
N ALA A 81 15.76 11.13 1.67
CA ALA A 81 15.99 11.82 0.40
C ALA A 81 16.18 10.83 -0.76
N GLY A 82 16.89 9.73 -0.51
CA GLY A 82 17.11 8.67 -1.50
C GLY A 82 15.82 7.98 -1.93
N VAL A 83 14.92 7.63 -1.02
CA VAL A 83 13.61 7.03 -1.35
C VAL A 83 12.82 7.93 -2.29
N GLY A 84 12.73 9.23 -2.00
CA GLY A 84 12.02 10.17 -2.87
C GLY A 84 12.71 10.38 -4.22
N LEU A 85 14.03 10.49 -4.23
CA LEU A 85 14.80 10.62 -5.47
C LEU A 85 14.62 9.40 -6.37
N ILE A 86 14.75 8.19 -5.83
CA ILE A 86 14.56 6.95 -6.60
C ILE A 86 13.14 6.88 -7.14
N ARG A 87 12.12 7.25 -6.35
CA ARG A 87 10.74 7.27 -6.83
C ARG A 87 10.53 8.26 -7.98
N LEU A 88 11.16 9.43 -7.93
CA LEU A 88 11.14 10.42 -9.01
C LEU A 88 11.87 9.93 -10.26
N VAL A 89 13.07 9.35 -10.10
CA VAL A 89 13.85 8.79 -11.20
C VAL A 89 13.11 7.64 -11.88
N LEU A 90 12.47 6.76 -11.10
CA LEU A 90 11.63 5.68 -11.63
C LEU A 90 10.51 6.21 -12.54
N GLN A 91 9.91 7.35 -12.18
CA GLN A 91 8.86 7.98 -12.99
C GLN A 91 9.39 8.59 -14.30
N LEU A 92 10.61 9.13 -14.26
CA LEU A 92 11.24 9.80 -15.40
C LEU A 92 11.94 8.83 -16.34
N TRP A 93 12.17 7.59 -15.92
CA TRP A 93 12.93 6.59 -16.67
C TRP A 93 12.10 6.04 -17.84
N PRO A 94 12.48 6.32 -19.11
CA PRO A 94 11.75 5.82 -20.28
C PRO A 94 12.37 4.54 -20.86
N GLY A 95 13.45 4.04 -20.24
CA GLY A 95 14.29 2.98 -20.79
C GLY A 95 13.86 1.57 -20.40
N ASP A 96 14.82 0.66 -20.40
CA ASP A 96 14.56 -0.76 -20.11
C ASP A 96 14.00 -0.97 -18.68
N SER A 97 12.98 -1.81 -18.58
CA SER A 97 12.31 -2.20 -17.33
C SER A 97 13.20 -2.94 -16.32
N VAL A 98 14.32 -3.53 -16.75
CA VAL A 98 15.34 -4.11 -15.86
C VAL A 98 15.96 -3.01 -15.00
N ILE A 99 16.14 -1.81 -15.55
CA ILE A 99 16.60 -0.66 -14.78
C ILE A 99 15.48 -0.18 -13.86
N SER A 100 14.22 -0.18 -14.30
CA SER A 100 13.07 0.09 -13.43
C SER A 100 13.01 -0.87 -12.23
N TYR A 101 13.26 -2.17 -12.46
CA TYR A 101 13.39 -3.16 -11.37
C TYR A 101 14.55 -2.83 -10.43
N GLY A 102 15.73 -2.52 -10.98
CA GLY A 102 16.89 -2.14 -10.18
C GLY A 102 16.65 -0.88 -9.33
N LEU A 103 15.98 0.13 -9.89
CA LEU A 103 15.54 1.33 -9.17
C LEU A 103 14.53 0.97 -8.08
N GLY A 104 13.53 0.16 -8.39
CA GLY A 104 12.58 -0.35 -7.40
C GLY A 104 13.29 -1.03 -6.22
N ALA A 105 14.17 -1.98 -6.50
CA ALA A 105 14.97 -2.69 -5.49
C ALA A 105 15.84 -1.72 -4.66
N ALA A 106 16.52 -0.76 -5.29
CA ALA A 106 17.30 0.26 -4.58
C ALA A 106 16.44 1.13 -3.67
N GLY A 107 15.24 1.50 -4.12
CA GLY A 107 14.24 2.23 -3.34
C GLY A 107 13.78 1.44 -2.11
N ILE A 108 13.54 0.13 -2.27
CA ILE A 108 13.20 -0.76 -1.15
C ILE A 108 14.35 -0.88 -0.15
N LEU A 109 15.59 -1.01 -0.61
CA LEU A 109 16.76 -1.04 0.28
C LEU A 109 16.87 0.24 1.12
N LEU A 110 16.66 1.40 0.51
CA LEU A 110 16.65 2.69 1.22
C LEU A 110 15.48 2.79 2.20
N LEU A 111 14.29 2.29 1.84
CA LEU A 111 13.14 2.25 2.74
C LEU A 111 13.40 1.34 3.96
N ILE A 112 13.95 0.14 3.72
CA ILE A 112 14.35 -0.81 4.77
C ILE A 112 15.33 -0.14 5.74
N VAL A 113 16.29 0.65 5.23
CA VAL A 113 17.24 1.40 6.07
C VAL A 113 16.59 2.58 6.79
N TYR A 114 15.65 3.27 6.15
CA TYR A 114 14.95 4.44 6.69
C TYR A 114 14.10 4.09 7.91
N LEU A 115 13.33 3.02 7.86
CA LEU A 115 12.36 2.65 8.91
C LEU A 115 13.00 2.54 10.32
N PRO A 116 14.10 1.78 10.54
CA PRO A 116 14.74 1.70 11.84
C PRO A 116 15.50 2.99 12.21
N ALA A 117 15.97 3.77 11.24
CA ALA A 117 16.58 5.08 11.50
C ALA A 117 15.54 6.08 12.02
N GLN A 118 14.34 6.08 11.45
CA GLN A 118 13.19 6.86 11.93
C GLN A 118 12.70 6.35 13.30
N ALA A 119 12.69 5.04 13.52
CA ALA A 119 12.36 4.48 14.83
C ALA A 119 13.35 4.90 15.91
N ALA A 120 14.64 5.01 15.57
CA ALA A 120 15.68 5.45 16.49
C ALA A 120 15.52 6.91 16.93
N THR A 121 14.72 7.74 16.25
CA THR A 121 14.40 9.11 16.73
C THR A 121 13.24 9.14 17.71
N ILE A 122 12.56 8.01 17.96
CA ILE A 122 11.45 7.92 18.90
C ILE A 122 12.00 7.87 20.33
N ARG A 123 11.88 8.99 21.05
CA ARG A 123 12.39 9.15 22.43
C ARG A 123 11.30 9.10 23.49
N SER A 124 10.06 9.28 23.07
CA SER A 124 8.89 9.29 23.93
C SER A 124 7.69 8.74 23.15
N PRO A 125 6.57 8.43 23.82
CA PRO A 125 5.34 8.01 23.16
C PRO A 125 4.87 9.01 22.08
N GLN A 126 5.23 10.29 22.23
CA GLN A 126 4.98 11.33 21.22
C GLN A 126 5.59 10.98 19.86
N GLY A 127 6.85 10.52 19.82
CA GLY A 127 7.54 10.19 18.57
C GLY A 127 6.92 8.98 17.86
N GLY A 128 6.52 7.96 18.63
CA GLY A 128 5.84 6.79 18.08
C GLY A 128 4.46 7.12 17.53
N TRP A 129 3.75 8.02 18.22
CA TRP A 129 2.48 8.54 17.74
C TRP A 129 2.62 9.40 16.47
N GLN A 130 3.64 10.26 16.39
CA GLN A 130 3.96 11.01 15.16
C GLN A 130 4.27 10.08 13.99
N PHE A 131 4.97 8.98 14.23
CA PHE A 131 5.25 8.01 13.18
C PHE A 131 3.96 7.34 12.69
N ALA A 132 3.09 6.90 13.60
CA ALA A 132 1.78 6.35 13.24
C ALA A 132 0.92 7.35 12.45
N LEU A 133 0.89 8.63 12.87
CA LEU A 133 0.21 9.70 12.15
C LEU A 133 0.78 9.88 10.74
N GLY A 134 2.10 9.86 10.58
CA GLY A 134 2.74 10.00 9.27
C GLY A 134 2.40 8.84 8.33
N ILE A 135 2.34 7.60 8.83
CA ILE A 135 1.88 6.44 8.06
C ILE A 135 0.42 6.60 7.64
N ALA A 136 -0.45 7.07 8.54
CA ALA A 136 -1.86 7.31 8.22
C ALA A 136 -2.06 8.41 7.17
N VAL A 137 -1.32 9.52 7.27
CA VAL A 137 -1.31 10.60 6.27
C VAL A 137 -0.78 10.09 4.94
N ALA A 138 0.31 9.30 4.94
CA ALA A 138 0.83 8.67 3.73
C ALA A 138 -0.24 7.80 3.05
N GLY A 139 -0.98 6.99 3.82
CA GLY A 139 -2.04 6.16 3.28
C GLY A 139 -3.22 6.95 2.69
N LEU A 140 -3.58 8.08 3.30
CA LEU A 140 -4.58 8.99 2.72
C LEU A 140 -4.12 9.53 1.36
N PHE A 141 -2.89 10.06 1.27
CA PHE A 141 -2.37 10.56 0.00
C PHE A 141 -2.21 9.46 -1.04
N ASP A 142 -1.78 8.27 -0.64
CA ASP A 142 -1.63 7.13 -1.55
C ASP A 142 -2.96 6.74 -2.22
N VAL A 143 -4.05 6.65 -1.45
CA VAL A 143 -5.39 6.35 -2.01
C VAL A 143 -5.90 7.48 -2.90
N LEU A 144 -5.62 8.74 -2.55
CA LEU A 144 -6.01 9.89 -3.36
C LEU A 144 -5.29 9.91 -4.70
N LEU A 145 -3.98 9.71 -4.71
CA LEU A 145 -3.18 9.70 -5.95
C LEU A 145 -3.61 8.57 -6.88
N LYS A 146 -3.83 7.36 -6.33
CA LYS A 146 -4.27 6.20 -7.10
C LYS A 146 -5.72 6.37 -7.60
N GLY A 147 -6.63 6.79 -6.73
CA GLY A 147 -8.05 6.95 -7.05
C GLY A 147 -8.31 8.06 -8.07
N MET A 148 -7.61 9.20 -7.97
CA MET A 148 -7.66 10.27 -8.98
C MET A 148 -7.16 9.82 -10.35
N ASN A 149 -6.30 8.81 -10.39
CA ASN A 149 -5.74 8.23 -11.60
C ASN A 149 -6.49 6.95 -12.04
N GLY A 150 -7.80 6.88 -11.71
CA GLY A 150 -8.68 5.79 -12.16
C GLY A 150 -8.38 4.42 -11.55
N GLY A 151 -7.67 4.39 -10.42
CA GLY A 151 -7.23 3.17 -9.76
C GLY A 151 -5.86 2.65 -10.23
N VAL A 152 -5.16 3.39 -11.09
CA VAL A 152 -3.81 3.05 -11.55
C VAL A 152 -2.78 3.82 -10.73
N ASP A 153 -1.73 3.15 -10.24
CA ASP A 153 -0.64 3.86 -9.55
C ASP A 153 0.06 4.82 -10.52
N LEU A 154 0.45 5.99 -10.02
CA LEU A 154 1.24 6.95 -10.79
C LEU A 154 2.54 6.35 -11.35
N SER A 155 3.10 5.32 -10.71
CA SER A 155 4.30 4.62 -11.19
C SER A 155 4.12 4.00 -12.58
N TRP A 156 2.88 3.78 -13.01
CA TRP A 156 2.55 3.14 -14.27
C TRP A 156 1.98 4.12 -15.31
N THR A 157 1.86 5.41 -14.99
CA THR A 157 1.32 6.40 -15.93
C THR A 157 2.38 7.35 -16.43
N SER A 158 2.40 7.56 -17.75
CA SER A 158 3.22 8.55 -18.42
C SER A 158 2.37 9.80 -18.68
N GLY A 159 2.70 10.92 -18.02
CA GLY A 159 1.96 12.16 -18.22
C GLY A 159 2.51 13.33 -17.40
N TRP A 160 2.53 14.51 -18.02
CA TRP A 160 3.00 15.74 -17.38
C TRP A 160 2.28 16.11 -16.07
N PRO A 161 0.95 15.93 -15.94
CA PRO A 161 0.26 16.24 -14.67
C PRO A 161 0.75 15.38 -13.51
N GLY A 162 0.92 14.06 -13.73
CA GLY A 162 1.45 13.13 -12.74
C GLY A 162 2.90 13.45 -12.38
N LEU A 163 3.72 13.79 -13.37
CA LEU A 163 5.11 14.22 -13.17
C LEU A 163 5.23 15.51 -12.36
N ILE A 164 4.42 16.53 -12.67
CA ILE A 164 4.39 17.79 -11.91
C ILE A 164 3.99 17.52 -10.47
N LEU A 165 2.92 16.75 -10.25
CA LEU A 165 2.45 16.41 -8.91
C LEU A 165 3.52 15.66 -8.11
N LEU A 166 4.16 14.66 -8.71
CA LEU A 166 5.26 13.92 -8.08
C LEU A 166 6.44 14.83 -7.76
N GLY A 167 6.80 15.74 -8.68
CA GLY A 167 7.84 16.74 -8.47
C GLY A 167 7.53 17.67 -7.29
N LEU A 168 6.28 18.14 -7.16
CA LEU A 168 5.84 18.96 -6.04
C LEU A 168 5.91 18.19 -4.70
N LEU A 169 5.49 16.93 -4.67
CA LEU A 169 5.60 16.08 -3.48
C LEU A 169 7.07 15.85 -3.09
N TRP A 170 7.95 15.65 -4.08
CA TRP A 170 9.39 15.48 -3.86
C TRP A 170 10.05 16.76 -3.34
N LEU A 171 9.71 17.92 -3.91
CA LEU A 171 10.16 19.22 -3.40
C LEU A 171 9.66 19.47 -1.97
N GLY A 172 8.41 19.10 -1.67
CA GLY A 172 7.87 19.13 -0.31
C GLY A 172 8.66 18.24 0.66
N GLN A 173 9.08 17.06 0.21
CA GLN A 173 9.91 16.15 1.01
C GLN A 173 11.29 16.75 1.26
N LEU A 174 11.93 17.31 0.23
CA LEU A 174 13.22 18.00 0.37
C LEU A 174 13.14 19.20 1.32
N TYR A 175 12.04 19.95 1.28
CA TYR A 175 11.83 21.06 2.20
C TYR A 175 11.67 20.57 3.65
N CYS A 176 10.87 19.53 3.88
CA CYS A 176 10.75 18.91 5.20
C CYS A 176 12.10 18.34 5.68
N TRP A 177 12.84 17.69 4.78
CA TRP A 177 14.18 17.17 5.02
C TRP A 177 15.14 18.28 5.45
N TRP A 178 15.12 19.43 4.76
CA TRP A 178 15.96 20.57 5.08
C TRP A 178 15.66 21.11 6.48
N GLN A 179 14.37 21.25 6.83
CA GLN A 179 13.95 21.70 8.15
C GLN A 179 14.37 20.72 9.27
N VAL A 180 14.09 19.42 9.08
CA VAL A 180 14.47 18.38 10.06
C VAL A 180 15.98 18.29 10.23
N ARG A 181 16.77 18.52 9.16
CA ARG A 181 18.23 18.57 9.25
C ARG A 181 18.71 19.66 10.21
N GLN A 182 18.05 20.81 10.26
CA GLN A 182 18.42 21.90 11.18
C GLN A 182 18.14 21.55 12.65
N GLU A 183 17.14 20.70 12.91
CA GLU A 183 16.79 20.23 14.25
C GLU A 183 17.81 19.21 14.82
N ARG A 184 18.69 18.66 13.97
CA ARG A 184 19.73 17.68 14.33
C ARG A 184 19.18 16.50 15.15
N PRO A 185 18.27 15.68 14.58
CA PRO A 185 17.65 14.59 15.30
C PRO A 185 18.73 13.59 15.74
N ALA A 186 18.88 13.41 17.06
CA ALA A 186 19.84 12.47 17.60
C ALA A 186 19.16 11.12 17.92
N GLY A 187 19.86 10.03 17.66
CA GLY A 187 19.39 8.68 17.96
C GLY A 187 19.18 8.47 19.46
N GLY A 188 18.11 7.77 19.82
CA GLY A 188 17.78 7.33 21.16
C GLY A 188 17.78 5.81 21.27
N ALA A 189 17.75 5.32 22.51
CA ALA A 189 17.63 3.90 22.77
C ALA A 189 16.18 3.42 22.62
N ILE A 190 16.01 2.22 22.09
CA ILE A 190 14.72 1.53 22.06
C ILE A 190 14.66 0.55 23.23
N HIS A 191 13.62 0.69 24.03
CA HIS A 191 13.44 -0.13 25.24
C HIS A 191 12.62 -1.39 24.96
N HIS A 192 11.65 -1.29 24.05
CA HIS A 192 10.73 -2.38 23.72
C HIS A 192 10.69 -2.59 22.20
N PRO A 193 11.60 -3.41 21.63
CA PRO A 193 11.70 -3.53 20.17
C PRO A 193 10.73 -4.56 19.57
N TRP A 194 10.10 -5.44 20.37
CA TRP A 194 9.24 -6.51 19.86
C TRP A 194 7.89 -6.07 19.25
N PRO A 195 7.23 -5.00 19.72
CA PRO A 195 6.07 -4.43 19.03
C PRO A 195 6.35 -4.03 17.57
N TRP A 196 7.62 -3.83 17.20
CA TRP A 196 8.04 -3.55 15.83
C TRP A 196 7.77 -4.71 14.85
N LEU A 197 7.63 -5.94 15.35
CA LEU A 197 7.31 -7.11 14.53
C LEU A 197 5.99 -6.95 13.74
N GLY A 198 5.06 -6.11 14.22
CA GLY A 198 3.79 -5.86 13.56
C GLY A 198 3.90 -5.06 12.25
N LEU A 199 5.01 -4.36 12.00
CA LEU A 199 5.13 -3.44 10.85
C LEU A 199 5.04 -4.16 9.50
N GLY A 200 5.73 -5.29 9.32
CA GLY A 200 5.67 -6.08 8.09
C GLY A 200 4.28 -6.69 7.82
N PRO A 201 3.70 -7.42 8.79
CA PRO A 201 2.31 -7.90 8.70
C PRO A 201 1.29 -6.79 8.44
N PHE A 202 1.46 -5.61 9.03
CA PHE A 202 0.63 -4.45 8.72
C PHE A 202 0.74 -4.06 7.23
N PHE A 203 1.95 -3.92 6.69
CA PHE A 203 2.11 -3.58 5.27
C PHE A 203 1.62 -4.68 4.33
N PHE A 204 1.77 -5.95 4.71
CA PHE A 204 1.19 -7.07 3.96
C PHE A 204 -0.34 -6.91 3.84
N MET A 205 -1.03 -6.68 4.95
CA MET A 205 -2.48 -6.46 4.98
C MET A 205 -2.89 -5.16 4.27
N TYR A 206 -2.07 -4.12 4.42
CA TYR A 206 -2.25 -2.84 3.74
C TYR A 206 -2.32 -3.02 2.23
N PHE A 207 -1.31 -3.67 1.63
CA PHE A 207 -1.28 -3.88 0.18
C PHE A 207 -2.27 -4.93 -0.31
N LEU A 208 -2.44 -6.02 0.42
CA LEU A 208 -3.28 -7.12 -0.03
C LEU A 208 -4.78 -6.79 0.08
N VAL A 209 -5.18 -6.12 1.17
CA VAL A 209 -6.59 -5.96 1.55
C VAL A 209 -7.03 -4.50 1.62
N TRP A 210 -6.37 -3.66 2.42
CA TRP A 210 -6.96 -2.37 2.83
C TRP A 210 -6.80 -1.25 1.79
N GLN A 211 -5.72 -1.27 1.02
CA GLN A 211 -5.39 -0.26 -0.01
C GLN A 211 -5.39 -0.86 -1.42
N ASN A 212 -6.17 -1.94 -1.54
CA ASN A 212 -6.41 -2.63 -2.78
C ASN A 212 -7.82 -2.26 -3.28
N ASP A 213 -7.91 -1.10 -3.91
CA ASP A 213 -9.11 -0.60 -4.56
C ASP A 213 -9.66 -1.58 -5.61
N GLY A 214 -8.79 -2.24 -6.39
CA GLY A 214 -9.23 -3.26 -7.34
C GLY A 214 -9.93 -4.44 -6.68
N ARG A 215 -9.37 -4.94 -5.57
CA ARG A 215 -10.00 -5.99 -4.75
C ARG A 215 -11.33 -5.51 -4.18
N LEU A 216 -11.36 -4.30 -3.62
CA LEU A 216 -12.57 -3.80 -2.97
C LEU A 216 -13.70 -3.54 -3.97
N ASN A 217 -13.40 -2.98 -5.16
CA ASN A 217 -14.34 -2.83 -6.27
C ASN A 217 -14.94 -4.19 -6.66
N THR A 218 -14.09 -5.18 -6.90
CA THR A 218 -14.50 -6.53 -7.31
C THR A 218 -15.41 -7.22 -6.29
N LEU A 219 -15.03 -7.19 -5.01
CA LEU A 219 -15.78 -7.88 -3.96
C LEU A 219 -17.06 -7.15 -3.54
N SER A 220 -17.06 -5.82 -3.57
CA SER A 220 -18.25 -5.03 -3.25
C SER A 220 -19.26 -4.96 -4.41
N GLY A 221 -18.80 -5.13 -5.65
CA GLY A 221 -19.59 -4.87 -6.86
C GLY A 221 -19.87 -3.37 -7.07
N TRP A 222 -19.22 -2.48 -6.33
CA TRP A 222 -19.43 -1.04 -6.43
C TRP A 222 -18.65 -0.44 -7.60
N ALA A 223 -19.21 0.59 -8.23
CA ALA A 223 -18.47 1.37 -9.22
C ALA A 223 -17.21 2.01 -8.61
N ALA A 224 -16.15 2.12 -9.41
CA ALA A 224 -14.84 2.59 -8.93
C ALA A 224 -14.87 3.93 -8.17
N PRO A 225 -15.65 4.96 -8.56
CA PRO A 225 -15.71 6.21 -7.78
C PRO A 225 -16.35 6.05 -6.40
N VAL A 226 -17.30 5.13 -6.24
CA VAL A 226 -17.91 4.81 -4.94
C VAL A 226 -16.89 4.12 -4.04
N THR A 227 -16.14 3.16 -4.58
CA THR A 227 -15.03 2.51 -3.87
C THR A 227 -13.95 3.52 -3.48
N PHE A 228 -13.59 4.45 -4.38
CA PHE A 228 -12.62 5.51 -4.11
C PHE A 228 -13.09 6.45 -2.98
N LEU A 229 -14.36 6.87 -3.01
CA LEU A 229 -14.95 7.66 -1.92
C LEU A 229 -14.90 6.91 -0.60
N TRP A 230 -15.32 5.65 -0.57
CA TRP A 230 -15.31 4.83 0.63
C TRP A 230 -13.91 4.64 1.21
N LEU A 231 -12.93 4.32 0.37
CA LEU A 231 -11.54 4.19 0.80
C LEU A 231 -11.00 5.51 1.37
N THR A 232 -11.33 6.65 0.77
CA THR A 232 -10.93 7.97 1.29
C THR A 232 -11.55 8.24 2.66
N ILE A 233 -12.84 7.94 2.83
CA ILE A 233 -13.52 8.04 4.13
C ILE A 233 -12.84 7.11 5.16
N MET A 234 -12.56 5.87 4.78
CA MET A 234 -11.89 4.89 5.63
C MET A 234 -10.49 5.39 6.07
N MET A 235 -9.70 5.97 5.16
CA MET A 235 -8.40 6.56 5.47
C MET A 235 -8.52 7.75 6.44
N LEU A 236 -9.51 8.63 6.24
CA LEU A 236 -9.76 9.77 7.13
C LEU A 236 -10.24 9.34 8.52
N LEU A 237 -11.11 8.32 8.59
CA LEU A 237 -11.50 7.70 9.86
C LEU A 237 -10.30 7.08 10.58
N GLY A 238 -9.41 6.41 9.85
CA GLY A 238 -8.16 5.90 10.40
C GLY A 238 -7.25 7.01 10.91
N LEU A 239 -7.11 8.12 10.16
CA LEU A 239 -6.34 9.28 10.60
C LEU A 239 -6.93 9.91 11.87
N ALA A 240 -8.25 10.07 11.94
CA ALA A 240 -8.95 10.54 13.15
C ALA A 240 -8.75 9.57 14.32
N LEU A 241 -8.84 8.25 14.06
CA LEU A 241 -8.60 7.21 15.06
C LEU A 241 -7.19 7.31 15.64
N VAL A 242 -6.16 7.40 14.79
CA VAL A 242 -4.77 7.57 15.21
C VAL A 242 -4.62 8.87 16.01
N TYR A 243 -5.25 9.96 15.57
CA TYR A 243 -5.18 11.25 16.26
C TYR A 243 -5.75 11.18 17.69
N PHE A 244 -6.88 10.51 17.88
CA PHE A 244 -7.50 10.37 19.20
C PHE A 244 -7.00 9.15 20.00
N ALA A 245 -6.26 8.23 19.37
CA ALA A 245 -5.81 6.98 20.00
C ALA A 245 -5.11 7.17 21.36
N PRO A 246 -4.26 8.18 21.61
CA PRO A 246 -3.66 8.36 22.92
C PRO A 246 -4.68 8.61 24.06
N ARG A 247 -5.88 9.10 23.73
CA ARG A 247 -6.95 9.49 24.67
C ARG A 247 -8.12 8.52 24.72
N LEU A 248 -8.29 7.67 23.69
CA LEU A 248 -9.35 6.66 23.63
C LEU A 248 -9.02 5.38 24.40
N VAL A 249 -7.82 5.30 24.98
CA VAL A 249 -7.23 4.05 25.43
C VAL A 249 -6.85 4.15 26.91
N ASP A 250 -7.85 3.95 27.77
CA ASP A 250 -7.67 3.87 29.22
C ASP A 250 -6.91 2.61 29.62
N ASP A 251 -7.34 1.43 29.14
CA ASP A 251 -6.60 0.17 29.24
C ASP A 251 -6.12 -0.28 27.86
N ARG A 252 -4.82 -0.10 27.62
CA ARG A 252 -4.14 -0.46 26.37
C ARG A 252 -4.21 -1.93 26.04
N ARG A 253 -4.13 -2.81 27.03
CA ARG A 253 -4.15 -4.25 26.79
C ARG A 253 -5.55 -4.68 26.39
N MET A 254 -6.57 -4.11 27.05
CA MET A 254 -7.96 -4.34 26.67
C MET A 254 -8.24 -3.82 25.26
N THR A 255 -7.84 -2.58 24.93
CA THR A 255 -8.03 -2.04 23.58
C THR A 255 -7.25 -2.82 22.52
N ALA A 256 -6.00 -3.21 22.79
CA ALA A 256 -5.22 -4.04 21.88
C ALA A 256 -5.85 -5.43 21.71
N GLY A 257 -6.38 -6.03 22.79
CA GLY A 257 -7.10 -7.30 22.73
C GLY A 257 -8.38 -7.21 21.89
N LEU A 258 -9.19 -6.16 22.09
CA LEU A 258 -10.39 -5.91 21.30
C LEU A 258 -10.05 -5.64 19.83
N ALA A 259 -9.06 -4.79 19.55
CA ALA A 259 -8.62 -4.52 18.19
C ALA A 259 -8.06 -5.77 17.52
N ALA A 260 -7.30 -6.62 18.23
CA ALA A 260 -6.82 -7.90 17.71
C ALA A 260 -7.98 -8.85 17.40
N ALA A 261 -8.99 -8.93 18.27
CA ALA A 261 -10.19 -9.74 18.04
C ALA A 261 -10.97 -9.25 16.80
N VAL A 262 -11.23 -7.95 16.68
CA VAL A 262 -11.91 -7.37 15.51
C VAL A 262 -11.10 -7.57 14.23
N LEU A 263 -9.78 -7.39 14.30
CA LEU A 263 -8.88 -7.65 13.16
C LEU A 263 -8.97 -9.11 12.72
N LEU A 264 -8.95 -10.07 13.64
CA LEU A 264 -9.09 -11.50 13.32
C LEU A 264 -10.47 -11.82 12.75
N LEU A 265 -11.54 -11.31 13.35
CA LEU A 265 -12.91 -11.51 12.88
C LEU A 265 -13.11 -10.97 11.46
N SER A 266 -12.49 -9.82 11.13
CA SER A 266 -12.57 -9.24 9.78
C SER A 266 -11.93 -10.10 8.68
N GLN A 267 -11.20 -11.17 9.03
CA GLN A 267 -10.63 -12.13 8.08
C GLN A 267 -11.61 -13.26 7.70
N PHE A 268 -12.79 -13.33 8.35
CA PHE A 268 -13.75 -14.42 8.18
C PHE A 268 -15.16 -13.90 7.85
N PRO A 269 -15.66 -14.06 6.60
CA PRO A 269 -15.11 -14.94 5.56
C PRO A 269 -13.91 -14.32 4.84
N THR A 270 -13.09 -15.16 4.18
CA THR A 270 -11.89 -14.73 3.43
C THR A 270 -12.22 -13.85 2.23
N TRP A 271 -13.36 -14.13 1.59
CA TRP A 271 -13.87 -13.43 0.40
C TRP A 271 -15.27 -12.87 0.67
N PRO A 272 -15.41 -11.88 1.57
CA PRO A 272 -16.69 -11.25 1.81
C PRO A 272 -17.14 -10.51 0.54
N THR A 273 -18.44 -10.54 0.24
CA THR A 273 -19.03 -9.87 -0.93
C THR A 273 -20.00 -8.77 -0.52
N GLY A 274 -20.27 -7.84 -1.44
CA GLY A 274 -21.22 -6.75 -1.24
C GLY A 274 -20.87 -5.85 -0.05
N LEU A 275 -21.87 -5.53 0.79
CA LEU A 275 -21.70 -4.66 1.95
C LEU A 275 -20.73 -5.24 3.00
N LEU A 276 -20.66 -6.56 3.14
CA LEU A 276 -19.73 -7.19 4.08
C LEU A 276 -18.28 -6.92 3.68
N ALA A 277 -17.97 -6.86 2.38
CA ALA A 277 -16.63 -6.60 1.89
C ALA A 277 -16.09 -5.25 2.38
N VAL A 278 -16.92 -4.20 2.27
CA VAL A 278 -16.55 -2.83 2.67
C VAL A 278 -16.50 -2.66 4.18
N ILE A 279 -17.40 -3.30 4.93
CA ILE A 279 -17.38 -3.27 6.40
C ILE A 279 -16.12 -3.97 6.91
N PHE A 280 -15.79 -5.15 6.40
CA PHE A 280 -14.66 -5.94 6.91
C PHE A 280 -13.33 -5.31 6.52
N ALA A 281 -13.23 -4.72 5.32
CA ALA A 281 -12.07 -3.91 4.95
C ALA A 281 -11.87 -2.73 5.93
N ALA A 282 -12.95 -2.01 6.30
CA ALA A 282 -12.89 -0.91 7.24
C ALA A 282 -12.54 -1.35 8.66
N LEU A 283 -13.21 -2.37 9.19
CA LEU A 283 -12.92 -2.91 10.52
C LEU A 283 -11.47 -3.41 10.61
N GLY A 284 -11.03 -4.18 9.61
CA GLY A 284 -9.66 -4.67 9.53
C GLY A 284 -8.63 -3.53 9.50
N TYR A 285 -8.83 -2.52 8.65
CA TYR A 285 -7.93 -1.37 8.55
C TYR A 285 -7.87 -0.57 9.85
N LEU A 286 -9.03 -0.21 10.42
CA LEU A 286 -9.10 0.60 11.63
C LEU A 286 -8.47 -0.14 12.83
N SER A 287 -8.77 -1.43 13.00
CA SER A 287 -8.16 -2.25 14.05
C SER A 287 -6.66 -2.47 13.85
N GLY A 288 -6.22 -2.76 12.62
CA GLY A 288 -4.81 -2.92 12.29
C GLY A 288 -4.01 -1.63 12.53
N LEU A 289 -4.56 -0.49 12.15
CA LEU A 289 -3.94 0.82 12.36
C LEU A 289 -3.91 1.21 13.84
N MET A 290 -4.95 0.89 14.62
CA MET A 290 -4.93 1.06 16.08
C MET A 290 -3.82 0.22 16.73
N LEU A 291 -3.69 -1.06 16.36
CA LEU A 291 -2.63 -1.95 16.86
C LEU A 291 -1.24 -1.44 16.51
N LEU A 292 -1.03 -1.00 15.26
CA LEU A 292 0.24 -0.39 14.84
C LEU A 292 0.53 0.87 15.65
N THR A 293 -0.46 1.72 15.89
CA THR A 293 -0.30 2.95 16.68
C THR A 293 0.09 2.64 18.13
N ILE A 294 -0.59 1.67 18.76
CA ILE A 294 -0.26 1.19 20.11
C ILE A 294 1.18 0.66 20.15
N ALA A 295 1.56 -0.16 19.17
CA ALA A 295 2.90 -0.73 19.04
C ALA A 295 3.99 0.34 18.90
N LEU A 296 3.80 1.32 18.00
CA LEU A 296 4.77 2.39 17.74
C LEU A 296 4.92 3.33 18.95
N MET A 297 3.81 3.70 19.61
CA MET A 297 3.87 4.49 20.86
C MET A 297 4.62 3.75 21.98
N GLY A 298 4.55 2.41 21.98
CA GLY A 298 5.18 1.55 22.98
C GLY A 298 6.70 1.41 22.84
N LEU A 299 7.30 1.81 21.71
CA LEU A 299 8.75 1.65 21.48
C LEU A 299 9.62 2.41 22.49
N ALA A 300 9.14 3.57 22.96
CA ALA A 300 9.80 4.44 23.93
C ALA A 300 9.21 4.36 25.36
N GLY A 301 8.53 3.27 25.72
CA GLY A 301 8.00 3.03 27.08
C GLY A 301 9.06 2.99 28.19
N SER A 302 8.64 3.06 29.46
CA SER A 302 9.56 3.15 30.62
C SER A 302 10.45 1.91 30.76
N ALA A 303 11.73 2.16 30.99
CA ALA A 303 12.58 1.20 31.68
C ALA A 303 13.18 1.89 32.91
N ALA A 304 12.51 1.75 34.05
CA ALA A 304 13.23 1.73 35.31
C ALA A 304 14.21 0.53 35.25
N GLY A 305 15.48 0.78 34.92
CA GLY A 305 16.58 -0.16 35.10
C GLY A 305 16.77 -1.31 34.09
N ARG A 306 16.26 -1.26 32.85
CA ARG A 306 16.53 -2.32 31.83
C ARG A 306 17.49 -1.89 30.72
N GLN A 307 18.39 -2.81 30.36
CA GLN A 307 19.31 -2.71 29.22
C GLN A 307 18.58 -2.31 27.94
N THR A 308 19.19 -1.41 27.17
CA THR A 308 18.73 -0.98 25.86
C THR A 308 18.84 -2.16 24.87
N ARG A 309 17.81 -2.39 24.04
CA ARG A 309 17.82 -3.47 23.04
C ARG A 309 17.90 -2.89 21.64
N GLY A 310 18.66 -3.54 20.76
CA GLY A 310 18.74 -3.16 19.35
C GLY A 310 17.48 -3.55 18.58
N LEU A 311 17.05 -2.71 17.63
CA LEU A 311 15.93 -2.99 16.73
C LEU A 311 16.27 -3.98 15.61
N THR A 312 17.55 -4.36 15.47
CA THR A 312 18.08 -5.14 14.34
C THR A 312 17.30 -6.43 14.09
N GLY A 313 17.15 -7.27 15.12
CA GLY A 313 16.44 -8.54 15.01
C GLY A 313 14.97 -8.36 14.68
N PRO A 314 14.20 -7.60 15.50
CA PRO A 314 12.78 -7.37 15.21
C PRO A 314 12.52 -6.69 13.88
N HIS A 315 13.37 -5.77 13.44
CA HIS A 315 13.24 -5.13 12.13
C HIS A 315 13.50 -6.13 10.98
N GLY A 316 14.57 -6.91 11.06
CA GLY A 316 14.86 -7.97 10.08
C GLY A 316 13.72 -8.99 9.98
N VAL A 317 13.23 -9.50 11.11
CA VAL A 317 12.10 -10.44 11.14
C VAL A 317 10.81 -9.81 10.59
N SER A 318 10.51 -8.56 10.95
CA SER A 318 9.32 -7.84 10.46
C SER A 318 9.35 -7.69 8.93
N MET A 319 10.48 -7.28 8.35
CA MET A 319 10.65 -7.14 6.89
C MET A 319 10.64 -8.51 6.18
N LEU A 320 11.21 -9.55 6.80
CA LEU A 320 11.09 -10.92 6.28
C LEU A 320 9.64 -11.40 6.26
N LEU A 321 8.87 -11.16 7.33
CA LEU A 321 7.45 -11.52 7.37
C LEU A 321 6.68 -10.84 6.23
N LEU A 322 6.95 -9.56 5.94
CA LEU A 322 6.32 -8.87 4.81
C LEU A 322 6.57 -9.61 3.48
N VAL A 323 7.83 -9.86 3.12
CA VAL A 323 8.15 -10.49 1.83
C VAL A 323 7.74 -11.95 1.77
N LEU A 324 7.87 -12.71 2.87
CA LEU A 324 7.49 -14.12 2.94
C LEU A 324 5.98 -14.30 2.83
N LEU A 325 5.19 -13.47 3.51
CA LEU A 325 3.73 -13.54 3.41
C LEU A 325 3.26 -13.23 1.98
N ILE A 326 3.84 -12.22 1.32
CA ILE A 326 3.52 -11.90 -0.08
C ILE A 326 3.95 -13.04 -1.01
N PHE A 327 5.19 -13.53 -0.85
CA PHE A 327 5.72 -14.59 -1.69
C PHE A 327 4.90 -15.87 -1.56
N ILE A 328 4.65 -16.36 -0.34
CA ILE A 328 3.88 -17.59 -0.11
C ILE A 328 2.45 -17.43 -0.65
N TYR A 329 1.82 -16.24 -0.49
CA TYR A 329 0.49 -15.98 -1.01
C TYR A 329 0.42 -16.19 -2.53
N TYR A 330 1.35 -15.60 -3.29
CA TYR A 330 1.32 -15.66 -4.74
C TYR A 330 1.96 -16.92 -5.32
N ALA A 331 3.03 -17.41 -4.70
CA ALA A 331 3.65 -18.67 -5.09
C ALA A 331 2.69 -19.86 -4.93
N GLY A 332 1.70 -19.78 -4.04
CA GLY A 332 0.66 -20.81 -3.89
C GLY A 332 -0.23 -21.02 -5.12
N TYR A 333 -0.26 -20.08 -6.07
CA TYR A 333 -0.95 -20.27 -7.36
C TYR A 333 -0.11 -21.05 -8.37
N ASP A 334 1.22 -21.02 -8.24
CA ASP A 334 2.16 -21.70 -9.15
C ASP A 334 2.68 -23.03 -8.57
N LEU A 335 2.78 -23.11 -7.25
CA LEU A 335 3.43 -24.18 -6.51
C LEU A 335 2.45 -24.82 -5.52
N PRO A 336 2.46 -26.16 -5.37
CA PRO A 336 1.64 -26.84 -4.37
C PRO A 336 2.22 -26.62 -2.96
N LEU A 337 1.83 -25.52 -2.31
CA LEU A 337 2.26 -25.20 -0.96
C LEU A 337 1.30 -25.79 0.09
N PRO A 338 1.80 -26.25 1.26
CA PRO A 338 0.98 -26.89 2.28
C PRO A 338 0.13 -25.89 3.10
N VAL A 339 0.19 -24.59 2.77
CA VAL A 339 -0.51 -23.52 3.49
C VAL A 339 -1.48 -22.86 2.51
N PRO A 340 -2.81 -22.87 2.76
CA PRO A 340 -3.76 -22.22 1.89
C PRO A 340 -3.65 -20.69 2.02
N ASN A 341 -3.86 -19.99 0.91
CA ASN A 341 -3.73 -18.52 0.82
C ASN A 341 -4.60 -17.77 1.85
N SER A 342 -5.76 -18.33 2.20
CA SER A 342 -6.66 -17.78 3.23
C SER A 342 -6.05 -17.72 4.62
N SER A 343 -5.04 -18.53 4.92
CA SER A 343 -4.37 -18.54 6.23
C SER A 343 -3.40 -17.37 6.41
N LEU A 344 -2.88 -16.78 5.32
CA LEU A 344 -1.82 -15.78 5.45
C LEU A 344 -2.30 -14.44 6.03
N PRO A 345 -3.47 -13.89 5.62
CA PRO A 345 -4.08 -12.74 6.30
C PRO A 345 -4.34 -12.99 7.80
N VAL A 346 -4.72 -14.22 8.17
CA VAL A 346 -4.94 -14.60 9.57
C VAL A 346 -3.63 -14.62 10.34
N ILE A 347 -2.56 -15.20 9.79
CA ILE A 347 -1.23 -15.19 10.39
C ILE A 347 -0.73 -13.75 10.57
N ALA A 348 -0.90 -12.90 9.56
CA ALA A 348 -0.52 -11.50 9.64
C ALA A 348 -1.30 -10.75 10.75
N ALA A 349 -2.61 -10.99 10.83
CA ALA A 349 -3.47 -10.44 11.87
C ALA A 349 -3.05 -10.91 13.28
N LEU A 350 -2.70 -12.18 13.45
CA LEU A 350 -2.21 -12.72 14.73
C LEU A 350 -0.91 -12.06 15.17
N VAL A 351 0.07 -11.93 14.25
CA VAL A 351 1.37 -11.30 14.57
C VAL A 351 1.18 -9.81 14.90
N LEU A 352 0.35 -9.09 14.13
CA LEU A 352 0.05 -7.68 14.40
C LEU A 352 -0.71 -7.50 15.73
N GLY A 353 -1.67 -8.38 16.03
CA GLY A 353 -2.38 -8.42 17.32
C GLY A 353 -1.42 -8.64 18.49
N LEU A 354 -0.53 -9.63 18.37
CA LEU A 354 0.50 -9.90 19.38
C LEU A 354 1.45 -8.71 19.55
N ALA A 355 1.87 -8.06 18.47
CA ALA A 355 2.70 -6.87 18.52
C ALA A 355 2.05 -5.72 19.32
N GLY A 356 0.75 -5.49 19.13
CA GLY A 356 -0.03 -4.54 19.93
C GLY A 356 -0.15 -4.94 21.40
N LEU A 357 -0.41 -6.22 21.69
CA LEU A 357 -0.52 -6.73 23.07
C LEU A 357 0.81 -6.69 23.84
N LEU A 358 1.94 -6.82 23.14
CA LEU A 358 3.29 -6.72 23.71
C LEU A 358 3.73 -5.27 23.96
N ALA A 359 2.97 -4.27 23.51
CA ALA A 359 3.29 -2.87 23.72
C ALA A 359 3.18 -2.51 25.21
N PRO A 360 4.21 -1.87 25.80
CA PRO A 360 4.15 -1.44 27.19
C PRO A 360 3.11 -0.32 27.40
N PRO A 361 2.65 -0.11 28.65
CA PRO A 361 1.87 1.06 29.01
C PRO A 361 2.65 2.36 28.76
N LEU A 362 1.95 3.48 28.59
CA LEU A 362 2.62 4.78 28.55
C LEU A 362 2.86 5.32 29.93
N ASN A 363 3.93 6.10 30.06
CA ASN A 363 4.21 6.89 31.26
C ASN A 363 3.73 8.33 31.14
N ALA A 364 3.42 8.79 29.93
CA ALA A 364 2.96 10.14 29.64
C ALA A 364 2.10 10.12 28.39
N LEU A 365 1.02 10.90 28.41
CA LEU A 365 0.15 11.07 27.25
C LEU A 365 0.79 12.03 26.23
N PRO A 366 0.81 11.66 24.94
CA PRO A 366 1.17 12.57 23.84
C PRO A 366 0.34 13.86 23.80
N GLU A 367 1.04 14.98 23.62
CA GLU A 367 0.46 16.30 23.39
C GLU A 367 0.00 16.44 21.94
N PRO A 368 -1.24 16.86 21.67
CA PRO A 368 -1.79 16.80 20.33
C PRO A 368 -1.21 17.89 19.42
N PRO A 369 -0.90 17.59 18.13
CA PRO A 369 -0.60 18.65 17.18
C PRO A 369 -1.87 19.47 16.93
N GLN A 370 -1.69 20.67 16.39
CA GLN A 370 -2.77 21.64 16.16
C GLN A 370 -3.92 21.02 15.34
N LEU A 371 -5.06 20.82 16.02
CA LEU A 371 -6.25 20.10 15.55
C LEU A 371 -6.76 20.63 14.19
N ALA A 372 -6.76 21.94 14.00
CA ALA A 372 -7.25 22.60 12.77
C ALA A 372 -6.55 22.14 11.48
N ARG A 373 -5.25 21.81 11.53
CA ARG A 373 -4.45 21.44 10.34
C ARG A 373 -4.67 19.99 9.90
N ILE A 374 -5.04 19.11 10.81
CA ILE A 374 -5.36 17.72 10.48
C ILE A 374 -6.77 17.66 9.89
N TRP A 375 -7.71 18.43 10.43
CA TRP A 375 -9.07 18.47 9.91
C TRP A 375 -9.20 19.17 8.55
N SER A 376 -8.29 20.07 8.16
CA SER A 376 -8.27 20.58 6.79
C SER A 376 -8.03 19.48 5.75
N LEU A 377 -7.47 18.33 6.12
CA LEU A 377 -7.35 17.17 5.21
C LEU A 377 -8.71 16.56 4.87
N SER A 378 -9.77 16.82 5.64
CA SER A 378 -11.13 16.38 5.29
C SER A 378 -11.64 17.05 4.00
N LEU A 379 -11.11 18.22 3.63
CA LEU A 379 -11.39 18.86 2.34
C LEU A 379 -10.94 18.00 1.14
N LEU A 380 -10.02 17.06 1.35
CA LEU A 380 -9.62 16.11 0.30
C LEU A 380 -10.73 15.14 -0.10
N LEU A 381 -11.83 15.05 0.68
CA LEU A 381 -13.06 14.35 0.26
C LEU A 381 -13.70 14.96 -0.99
N LEU A 382 -13.42 16.23 -1.29
CA LEU A 382 -13.93 16.86 -2.51
C LEU A 382 -13.42 16.16 -3.78
N LEU A 383 -12.25 15.51 -3.73
CA LEU A 383 -11.66 14.81 -4.88
C LEU A 383 -12.47 13.57 -5.29
N PRO A 384 -12.73 12.57 -4.42
CA PRO A 384 -13.62 11.46 -4.78
C PRO A 384 -15.06 11.89 -5.00
N LEU A 385 -15.56 12.93 -4.32
CA LEU A 385 -16.91 13.47 -4.59
C LEU A 385 -17.02 14.05 -6.00
N TYR A 386 -16.00 14.79 -6.45
CA TYR A 386 -15.94 15.25 -7.83
C TYR A 386 -15.92 14.07 -8.82
N GLY A 387 -15.10 13.04 -8.55
CA GLY A 387 -15.07 11.83 -9.37
C GLY A 387 -16.42 11.09 -9.42
N LEU A 388 -17.17 11.08 -8.32
CA LEU A 388 -18.49 10.47 -8.24
C LEU A 388 -19.55 11.27 -9.03
N ILE A 389 -19.53 12.60 -8.92
CA ILE A 389 -20.47 13.49 -9.63
C ILE A 389 -20.27 13.41 -11.15
N ASN A 390 -19.03 13.29 -11.60
CA ASN A 390 -18.68 13.21 -13.02
C ASN A 390 -18.57 11.77 -13.54
N TYR A 391 -19.03 10.78 -12.76
CA TYR A 391 -18.99 9.40 -13.18
C TYR A 391 -20.08 9.12 -14.21
N GLU A 392 -19.66 8.69 -15.40
CA GLU A 392 -20.55 8.14 -16.40
C GLU A 392 -20.36 6.62 -16.49
N ALA A 393 -21.42 5.87 -16.23
CA ALA A 393 -21.41 4.44 -16.48
C ALA A 393 -21.28 4.18 -17.99
N PRO A 394 -20.56 3.11 -18.41
CA PRO A 394 -20.50 2.72 -19.82
C PRO A 394 -21.91 2.64 -20.42
N ARG A 395 -22.14 3.32 -21.54
CA ARG A 395 -23.44 3.34 -22.22
C ARG A 395 -23.39 2.38 -23.40
N THR A 396 -24.18 1.33 -23.36
CA THR A 396 -24.37 0.48 -24.55
C THR A 396 -25.27 1.19 -25.55
N THR A 397 -24.88 1.18 -26.81
CA THR A 397 -25.75 1.60 -27.91
C THR A 397 -26.28 0.36 -28.62
N PRO A 398 -27.61 0.24 -28.83
CA PRO A 398 -28.14 -0.80 -29.70
C PRO A 398 -27.55 -0.59 -31.09
N SER A 399 -26.66 -1.50 -31.52
CA SER A 399 -26.14 -1.44 -32.89
C SER A 399 -27.27 -1.77 -33.87
N SER A 400 -27.40 -0.96 -34.92
CA SER A 400 -28.34 -1.15 -36.02
C SER A 400 -27.85 -2.13 -37.08
N THR A 401 -26.69 -2.77 -36.87
CA THR A 401 -26.09 -3.69 -37.84
C THR A 401 -26.35 -5.16 -37.49
N ASP A 402 -26.71 -5.95 -38.52
CA ASP A 402 -26.90 -7.40 -38.42
C ASP A 402 -25.59 -8.19 -38.33
N THR A 403 -24.45 -7.55 -38.59
CA THR A 403 -23.12 -8.17 -38.41
C THR A 403 -22.60 -7.89 -37.00
N ILE A 404 -22.10 -8.95 -36.34
CA ILE A 404 -21.43 -8.88 -35.04
C ILE A 404 -19.96 -9.24 -35.23
N ARG A 405 -19.04 -8.39 -34.78
CA ARG A 405 -17.61 -8.68 -34.75
C ARG A 405 -17.17 -9.08 -33.35
N PHE A 406 -16.57 -10.25 -33.25
CA PHE A 406 -16.02 -10.80 -32.03
C PHE A 406 -14.48 -10.81 -32.08
N MET A 407 -13.84 -10.48 -30.95
CA MET A 407 -12.39 -10.60 -30.75
C MET A 407 -12.13 -11.48 -29.51
N THR A 408 -11.06 -12.27 -29.55
CA THR A 408 -10.50 -12.88 -28.35
C THR A 408 -9.08 -12.38 -28.15
N TYR A 409 -8.70 -12.06 -26.91
CA TYR A 409 -7.40 -11.50 -26.60
C TYR A 409 -6.92 -11.93 -25.21
N ASN A 410 -5.83 -12.70 -25.17
CA ASN A 410 -5.09 -12.89 -23.93
C ASN A 410 -4.25 -11.63 -23.69
N VAL A 411 -4.58 -10.88 -22.64
CA VAL A 411 -3.96 -9.58 -22.35
C VAL A 411 -2.74 -9.70 -21.45
N HIS A 412 -2.39 -10.91 -20.98
CA HIS A 412 -1.24 -11.18 -20.13
C HIS A 412 -1.14 -10.20 -18.94
N ASN A 413 -2.25 -10.04 -18.23
CA ASN A 413 -2.43 -9.08 -17.14
C ASN A 413 -2.06 -7.62 -17.48
N ALA A 414 -2.20 -7.24 -18.76
CA ALA A 414 -1.82 -5.96 -19.34
C ALA A 414 -0.32 -5.61 -19.20
N PHE A 415 0.56 -6.60 -19.00
CA PHE A 415 2.00 -6.40 -19.07
C PHE A 415 2.52 -6.73 -20.48
N ASP A 416 3.25 -5.78 -21.07
CA ASP A 416 3.88 -5.98 -22.37
C ASP A 416 5.09 -6.94 -22.28
N LYS A 417 5.64 -7.30 -23.44
CA LYS A 417 6.84 -8.17 -23.55
C LYS A 417 8.06 -7.58 -22.83
N ASP A 418 8.05 -6.27 -22.60
CA ASP A 418 9.13 -5.56 -21.93
C ASP A 418 8.84 -5.46 -20.42
N GLY A 419 7.76 -6.04 -19.90
CA GLY A 419 7.44 -6.10 -18.47
C GLY A 419 6.86 -4.79 -17.92
N ASN A 420 6.36 -3.91 -18.78
CA ASN A 420 5.67 -2.68 -18.37
C ASN A 420 4.16 -2.89 -18.38
N LEU A 421 3.48 -2.37 -17.35
CA LEU A 421 2.03 -2.32 -17.34
C LEU A 421 1.53 -1.32 -18.39
N ASN A 422 0.74 -1.78 -19.35
CA ASN A 422 0.27 -1.01 -20.49
C ASN A 422 -1.22 -1.27 -20.82
N LEU A 423 -2.11 -0.81 -19.93
CA LEU A 423 -3.56 -0.90 -20.11
C LEU A 423 -4.05 -0.15 -21.35
N GLU A 424 -3.47 1.01 -21.63
CA GLU A 424 -3.84 1.82 -22.81
C GLU A 424 -3.46 1.10 -24.11
N GLY A 425 -2.30 0.42 -24.16
CA GLY A 425 -1.91 -0.40 -25.30
C GLY A 425 -2.88 -1.56 -25.58
N VAL A 426 -3.44 -2.18 -24.53
CA VAL A 426 -4.51 -3.18 -24.68
C VAL A 426 -5.76 -2.56 -25.32
N ALA A 427 -6.21 -1.41 -24.83
CA ALA A 427 -7.37 -0.70 -25.39
C ALA A 427 -7.15 -0.30 -26.85
N GLN A 428 -6.00 0.29 -27.17
CA GLN A 428 -5.63 0.68 -28.54
C GLN A 428 -5.55 -0.51 -29.49
N THR A 429 -5.08 -1.67 -29.02
CA THR A 429 -5.04 -2.91 -29.81
C THR A 429 -6.45 -3.38 -30.18
N ILE A 430 -7.40 -3.29 -29.25
CA ILE A 430 -8.81 -3.63 -29.49
C ILE A 430 -9.44 -2.64 -30.48
N GLU A 431 -9.19 -1.34 -30.33
CA GLU A 431 -9.67 -0.30 -31.25
C GLU A 431 -9.10 -0.46 -32.67
N ALA A 432 -7.82 -0.81 -32.78
CA ALA A 432 -7.14 -1.03 -34.05
C ALA A 432 -7.67 -2.25 -34.83
N ALA A 433 -8.31 -3.22 -34.17
CA ALA A 433 -8.97 -4.35 -34.82
C ALA A 433 -10.28 -3.98 -35.56
N GLY A 434 -10.71 -2.71 -35.47
CA GLY A 434 -11.90 -2.17 -36.10
C GLY A 434 -13.13 -2.15 -35.18
N PRO A 435 -14.37 -2.04 -35.70
CA PRO A 435 -15.57 -1.97 -34.87
C PRO A 435 -15.89 -3.34 -34.23
N VAL A 436 -15.17 -3.68 -33.16
CA VAL A 436 -15.42 -4.87 -32.34
C VAL A 436 -16.69 -4.63 -31.51
N ASP A 437 -17.69 -5.49 -31.64
CA ASP A 437 -18.92 -5.45 -30.83
C ASP A 437 -18.68 -6.09 -29.46
N MET A 438 -17.89 -7.17 -29.43
CA MET A 438 -17.62 -7.98 -28.26
C MET A 438 -16.17 -8.47 -28.24
N VAL A 439 -15.52 -8.39 -27.08
CA VAL A 439 -14.17 -8.94 -26.88
C VAL A 439 -14.14 -9.84 -25.65
N ALA A 440 -13.65 -11.07 -25.82
CA ALA A 440 -13.33 -11.97 -24.71
C ALA A 440 -11.85 -11.81 -24.33
N LEU A 441 -11.61 -11.40 -23.09
CA LEU A 441 -10.28 -11.22 -22.52
C LEU A 441 -9.90 -12.39 -21.62
N GLN A 442 -8.68 -12.89 -21.78
CA GLN A 442 -8.05 -13.88 -20.89
C GLN A 442 -6.93 -13.24 -20.09
N GLU A 443 -6.59 -13.85 -18.94
CA GLU A 443 -5.57 -13.36 -18.01
C GLU A 443 -5.81 -11.92 -17.56
N VAL A 444 -7.05 -11.65 -17.17
CA VAL A 444 -7.42 -10.36 -16.57
C VAL A 444 -7.38 -10.45 -15.05
N SER A 445 -6.87 -9.39 -14.43
CA SER A 445 -6.78 -9.28 -12.98
C SER A 445 -7.57 -8.09 -12.46
N ARG A 446 -8.24 -8.28 -11.33
CA ARG A 446 -9.06 -7.28 -10.64
C ARG A 446 -8.61 -7.07 -9.21
N GLY A 447 -7.34 -6.70 -9.04
CA GLY A 447 -6.77 -6.37 -7.73
C GLY A 447 -5.72 -7.35 -7.21
N TRP A 448 -5.07 -8.17 -8.03
CA TRP A 448 -3.85 -8.84 -7.55
C TRP A 448 -2.72 -7.82 -7.32
N LEU A 449 -2.07 -7.88 -6.17
CA LEU A 449 -0.94 -7.02 -5.81
C LEU A 449 0.22 -7.14 -6.80
N VAL A 450 0.56 -8.37 -7.20
CA VAL A 450 1.61 -8.62 -8.19
C VAL A 450 1.25 -8.11 -9.59
N ASN A 451 0.00 -7.70 -9.82
CA ASN A 451 -0.47 -7.09 -11.07
C ASN A 451 -0.83 -5.60 -10.88
N GLY A 452 -0.21 -4.95 -9.88
CA GLY A 452 -0.39 -3.51 -9.60
C GLY A 452 -1.62 -3.15 -8.75
N SER A 453 -2.37 -4.14 -8.25
CA SER A 453 -3.62 -3.96 -7.51
C SER A 453 -4.68 -3.17 -8.29
N ILE A 454 -4.76 -3.33 -9.61
CA ILE A 454 -5.68 -2.58 -10.47
C ILE A 454 -6.91 -3.43 -10.81
N ASP A 455 -8.08 -2.80 -10.88
CA ASP A 455 -9.23 -3.39 -11.56
C ASP A 455 -9.17 -3.11 -13.07
N MET A 456 -8.40 -3.95 -13.76
CA MET A 456 -8.15 -3.83 -15.20
C MET A 456 -9.42 -3.93 -16.01
N VAL A 457 -10.34 -4.79 -15.61
CA VAL A 457 -11.59 -5.02 -16.35
C VAL A 457 -12.45 -3.77 -16.27
N SER A 458 -12.66 -3.21 -15.08
CA SER A 458 -13.38 -1.95 -14.92
C SER A 458 -12.68 -0.78 -15.60
N TRP A 459 -11.35 -0.77 -15.65
CA TRP A 459 -10.59 0.27 -16.35
C TRP A 459 -10.81 0.20 -17.87
N LEU A 460 -10.65 -0.98 -18.47
CA LEU A 460 -10.84 -1.20 -19.92
C LEU A 460 -12.27 -0.93 -20.35
N ALA A 461 -13.24 -1.37 -19.55
CA ALA A 461 -14.67 -1.14 -19.79
C ALA A 461 -15.03 0.34 -19.92
N ARG A 462 -14.49 1.18 -19.03
CA ARG A 462 -14.68 2.63 -19.10
C ARG A 462 -13.96 3.22 -20.29
N ARG A 463 -12.72 2.81 -20.56
CA ARG A 463 -11.91 3.33 -21.67
C ARG A 463 -12.48 2.99 -23.05
N LEU A 464 -13.13 1.84 -23.18
CA LEU A 464 -13.72 1.33 -24.43
C LEU A 464 -15.24 1.57 -24.53
N GLU A 465 -15.85 2.12 -23.48
CA GLU A 465 -17.31 2.31 -23.34
C GLU A 465 -18.09 1.00 -23.54
N MET A 466 -17.63 -0.08 -22.90
CA MET A 466 -18.23 -1.42 -23.01
C MET A 466 -18.75 -1.92 -21.66
N GLU A 467 -19.89 -2.60 -21.67
CA GLU A 467 -20.38 -3.39 -20.54
C GLU A 467 -19.48 -4.59 -20.26
N VAL A 468 -19.44 -5.04 -19.01
CA VAL A 468 -18.55 -6.11 -18.54
C VAL A 468 -19.35 -7.28 -18.01
N LEU A 469 -18.94 -8.48 -18.41
CA LEU A 469 -19.16 -9.71 -17.67
C LEU A 469 -17.80 -10.29 -17.26
N PHE A 470 -17.61 -10.57 -15.98
CA PHE A 470 -16.38 -11.17 -15.47
C PHE A 470 -16.67 -12.55 -14.87
N ALA A 471 -15.85 -13.54 -15.18
CA ALA A 471 -15.92 -14.87 -14.61
C ALA A 471 -14.60 -15.21 -13.91
N PRO A 472 -14.61 -15.40 -12.57
CA PRO A 472 -13.41 -15.76 -11.82
C PRO A 472 -12.95 -17.19 -12.15
N ASN A 473 -11.66 -17.45 -11.95
CA ASN A 473 -11.06 -18.78 -12.11
C ASN A 473 -10.47 -19.27 -10.77
N ALA A 474 -9.20 -18.96 -10.47
CA ALA A 474 -8.51 -19.47 -9.27
C ALA A 474 -8.99 -18.81 -7.97
N ASP A 475 -9.34 -17.54 -8.04
CA ASP A 475 -9.94 -16.77 -6.95
C ASP A 475 -10.85 -15.68 -7.53
N PRO A 476 -11.58 -14.90 -6.70
CA PRO A 476 -12.50 -13.87 -7.18
C PRO A 476 -11.87 -12.72 -7.98
N LEU A 477 -10.54 -12.58 -8.00
CA LEU A 477 -9.80 -11.45 -8.54
C LEU A 477 -9.05 -11.76 -9.84
N ILE A 478 -8.99 -13.02 -10.29
CA ILE A 478 -8.39 -13.38 -11.58
C ILE A 478 -9.35 -14.24 -12.41
N GLY A 479 -9.35 -14.04 -13.72
CA GLY A 479 -10.14 -14.89 -14.60
C GLY A 479 -10.22 -14.38 -16.03
N ILE A 480 -11.42 -14.51 -16.59
CA ILE A 480 -11.75 -14.07 -17.94
C ILE A 480 -12.83 -12.99 -17.89
N ALA A 481 -12.88 -12.14 -18.91
CA ALA A 481 -13.93 -11.14 -19.05
C ALA A 481 -14.49 -11.11 -20.46
N ILE A 482 -15.75 -10.71 -20.61
CA ILE A 482 -16.35 -10.32 -21.87
C ILE A 482 -16.68 -8.83 -21.76
N LEU A 483 -16.19 -8.04 -22.70
CA LEU A 483 -16.59 -6.64 -22.86
C LEU A 483 -17.50 -6.53 -24.08
N SER A 484 -18.64 -5.86 -23.94
CA SER A 484 -19.67 -5.76 -24.98
C SER A 484 -20.15 -4.33 -25.17
N ARG A 485 -20.24 -3.86 -26.42
CA ARG A 485 -20.94 -2.60 -26.76
C ARG A 485 -22.47 -2.76 -26.75
N ARG A 486 -22.95 -4.00 -26.81
CA ARG A 486 -24.37 -4.36 -26.76
C ARG A 486 -24.80 -4.70 -25.33
N PRO A 487 -26.05 -4.40 -24.93
CA PRO A 487 -26.53 -4.72 -23.59
C PRO A 487 -26.44 -6.21 -23.26
N ILE A 488 -25.92 -6.52 -22.06
CA ILE A 488 -25.90 -7.87 -21.50
C ILE A 488 -27.24 -8.12 -20.81
N THR A 489 -28.12 -8.88 -21.45
CA THR A 489 -29.50 -9.12 -20.96
C THR A 489 -29.58 -10.25 -19.93
N ALA A 490 -28.64 -11.19 -19.96
CA ALA A 490 -28.56 -12.29 -19.01
C ALA A 490 -27.11 -12.75 -18.84
N SER A 491 -26.77 -13.20 -17.64
CA SER A 491 -25.55 -13.94 -17.34
C SER A 491 -25.83 -14.97 -16.26
N GLY A 492 -25.07 -16.06 -16.24
CA GLY A 492 -25.24 -17.14 -15.29
C GLY A 492 -23.95 -17.92 -15.10
N THR A 493 -23.92 -18.73 -14.06
CA THR A 493 -22.92 -19.79 -13.89
C THR A 493 -23.54 -21.08 -14.38
N ALA A 494 -22.76 -21.89 -15.11
CA ALA A 494 -23.22 -23.17 -15.64
C ALA A 494 -23.47 -24.20 -14.52
#